data_AF-A0A2R6ALX3-F1
#
_entry.id   AF-A0A2R6ALX3-F1
#
_cell.length_a   1.000
_cell.length_b   1.000
_cell.length_c   1.000
_cell.angle_alpha   90.00
_cell.angle_beta   90.00
_cell.angle_gamma   90.00
#
_symmetry.space_group_name_H-M   'P 1'
#
loop_
_entity.id
_entity.type
_entity.pdbx_description
1 polymer ?
#
loop_
_entity_poly.entity_id
_entity_poly.type
_entity_poly.pdbx_seq_one_letter_code
_entity_poly.pdbx_strand_id
1 'polypeptide(L)' 'MYHGPITKQGSSYLRWILTQVTWANIRKEPNGTVGNFYSKLKKKKGSAKAIVAASAKMLRIIYWVLKEHMPYQS' A
#
# COMPACT_ATOMS: atom_id res chain seq x y z
N MET A 1 -4.47 16.00 12.09
CA MET A 1 -4.87 14.60 11.86
C MET A 1 -3.70 13.69 12.22
N TYR A 2 -3.77 13.01 13.37
CA TYR A 2 -2.73 12.08 13.81
C TYR A 2 -2.79 10.80 12.97
N HIS A 3 -1.75 10.54 12.18
CA HIS A 3 -1.56 9.23 11.57
C HIS A 3 -1.02 8.28 12.66
N GLY A 4 -1.93 7.59 13.34
CA GLY A 4 -1.58 6.52 14.26
C GLY A 4 -0.77 5.42 13.57
N PRO A 5 0.03 4.64 14.33
CA PRO A 5 0.76 3.50 13.79
C PRO A 5 -0.21 2.52 13.14
N ILE A 6 0.25 1.81 12.09
CA ILE A 6 -0.51 0.72 11.47
C ILE A 6 -0.85 -0.28 12.60
N THR A 7 -2.11 -0.30 13.01
CA THR A 7 -2.55 -1.13 14.12
C THR A 7 -2.37 -2.60 13.72
N LYS A 8 -1.77 -3.41 14.62
CA LYS A 8 -1.63 -4.86 14.41
C LYS A 8 -2.87 -5.65 14.83
N GLN A 9 -3.99 -4.96 15.09
CA GLN A 9 -5.21 -5.55 15.64
C GLN A 9 -6.05 -6.33 14.60
N GLY A 10 -5.65 -6.35 13.32
CA GLY A 10 -6.32 -7.10 12.26
C GLY A 10 -5.70 -8.48 11.96
N SER A 11 -6.30 -9.22 11.03
CA SER A 11 -5.81 -10.54 10.59
C SER A 11 -4.40 -10.46 10.01
N SER A 12 -3.48 -11.24 10.58
CA SER A 12 -2.11 -11.41 10.07
C SER A 12 -2.09 -11.90 8.63
N TYR A 13 -3.05 -12.74 8.24
CA TYR A 13 -3.18 -13.29 6.90
C TYR A 13 -3.57 -12.20 5.89
N LEU A 14 -4.52 -11.34 6.25
CA LEU A 14 -4.93 -10.23 5.39
C LEU A 14 -3.78 -9.24 5.15
N ARG A 15 -2.98 -8.95 6.17
CA ARG A 15 -1.78 -8.11 6.03
C ARG A 15 -0.76 -8.73 5.09
N TRP A 16 -0.56 -10.05 5.18
CA TRP A 16 0.32 -10.78 4.26
C TRP A 16 -0.19 -10.70 2.82
N ILE A 17 -1.50 -10.96 2.59
CA ILE A 17 -2.14 -10.81 1.28
C ILE A 17 -1.94 -9.40 0.73
N LEU A 18 -2.21 -8.36 1.54
CA LEU A 18 -2.04 -6.97 1.13
C LEU A 18 -0.61 -6.66 0.69
N THR A 19 0.38 -7.20 1.39
CA THR A 19 1.78 -7.06 0.99
C THR A 19 2.04 -7.75 -0.35
N GLN A 20 1.50 -8.95 -0.60
CA GLN A 20 1.63 -9.63 -1.89
C GLN A 20 0.95 -8.85 -3.03
N VAL A 21 -0.27 -8.36 -2.80
CA VAL A 21 -1.00 -7.53 -3.77
C VAL A 21 -0.22 -6.25 -4.08
N THR A 22 0.39 -5.62 -3.07
CA THR A 22 1.22 -4.43 -3.25
C THR A 22 2.45 -4.73 -4.10
N TRP A 23 3.12 -5.87 -3.87
CA TRP A 23 4.24 -6.31 -4.72
C TRP A 23 3.80 -6.54 -6.18
N ALA A 24 2.67 -7.22 -6.38
CA ALA A 24 2.12 -7.44 -7.71
C ALA A 24 1.77 -6.12 -8.41
N ASN A 25 1.16 -5.16 -7.70
CA ASN A 25 0.83 -3.84 -8.25
C ASN A 25 2.09 -3.04 -8.60
N ILE A 26 3.10 -2.99 -7.72
CA ILE A 26 4.37 -2.30 -8.00
C ILE A 26 5.07 -2.92 -9.22
N ARG A 27 5.00 -4.25 -9.38
CA ARG A 27 5.61 -4.94 -10.53
C ARG A 27 4.84 -4.69 -11.83
N LYS A 28 3.50 -4.60 -11.75
CA LYS A 28 2.63 -4.36 -12.91
C LYS A 28 2.67 -2.90 -13.38
N GLU A 29 2.64 -1.96 -12.44
CA GLU A 29 2.64 -0.52 -12.70
C GLU A 29 3.77 0.18 -11.90
N PRO A 30 5.04 0.01 -12.32
CA PRO A 30 6.18 0.58 -11.60
C PRO A 30 6.17 2.12 -11.59
N ASN A 31 5.58 2.73 -12.63
CA ASN A 31 5.42 4.18 -12.75
C ASN A 31 4.11 4.70 -12.12
N GLY A 32 3.26 3.80 -11.61
CA GLY A 32 2.00 4.17 -10.98
C GLY A 32 2.18 4.85 -9.63
N THR A 33 1.09 5.36 -9.07
CA THR A 33 1.07 6.14 -7.83
C THR A 33 1.66 5.39 -6.62
N VAL A 34 1.49 4.06 -6.57
CA VAL A 34 2.04 3.19 -5.51
C VAL A 34 3.51 2.85 -5.77
N GLY A 35 3.89 2.54 -7.01
CA GLY A 35 5.28 2.26 -7.42
C GLY A 35 6.21 3.44 -7.19
N ASN A 36 5.80 4.65 -7.57
CA ASN A 36 6.56 5.88 -7.32
C ASN A 36 6.70 6.20 -5.82
N PHE A 37 5.65 5.96 -5.03
CA PHE A 37 5.71 6.14 -3.58
C PHE A 37 6.67 5.15 -2.93
N TYR A 38 6.62 3.88 -3.34
CA TYR A 38 7.54 2.85 -2.88
C TYR A 38 8.98 3.20 -3.23
N SER A 39 9.27 3.58 -4.47
CA SER A 39 10.63 3.93 -4.92
C SER A 39 11.22 5.12 -4.16
N LYS A 40 10.43 6.19 -3.94
CA LYS A 40 10.84 7.36 -3.13
C LYS A 40 11.14 6.96 -1.69
N LEU A 41 10.30 6.11 -1.10
CA LEU A 41 10.44 5.71 0.30
C LEU A 41 11.55 4.67 0.51
N LYS A 42 11.76 3.77 -0.46
CA LYS A 42 12.85 2.79 -0.49
C LYS A 42 14.20 3.49 -0.42
N LYS A 43 14.39 4.57 -1.18
CA LYS A 43 15.61 5.39 -1.16
C LYS A 43 15.88 6.03 0.21
N LYS A 44 14.83 6.41 0.96
CA LYS A 44 14.96 7.11 2.25
C LYS A 44 15.06 6.19 3.48
N LYS A 45 14.30 5.09 3.50
CA LYS A 45 14.09 4.27 4.72
C LYS A 45 14.38 2.78 4.53
N GLY A 46 14.75 2.35 3.33
CA GLY A 46 15.00 0.95 2.99
C GLY A 46 13.74 0.18 2.58
N SER A 47 13.97 -0.97 1.92
CA SER A 47 12.93 -1.82 1.29
C SER A 47 11.82 -2.24 2.26
N ALA A 48 12.18 -2.77 3.43
CA ALA A 48 11.23 -3.33 4.39
C ALA A 48 10.24 -2.29 4.95
N LYS A 49 10.71 -1.07 5.27
CA LYS A 49 9.83 0.01 5.73
C LYS A 49 8.99 0.57 4.58
N ALA A 50 9.55 0.61 3.37
CA ALA A 50 8.86 1.11 2.20
C ALA A 50 7.69 0.22 1.78
N ILE A 51 7.84 -1.11 1.79
CA ILE A 51 6.75 -2.02 1.40
C ILE A 51 5.59 -1.99 2.39
N VAL A 52 5.87 -1.86 3.68
CA VAL A 52 4.82 -1.77 4.72
C VAL A 52 4.01 -0.49 4.55
N ALA A 53 4.68 0.65 4.31
CA ALA A 53 4.00 1.92 4.05
C ALA A 53 3.24 1.90 2.71
N ALA A 54 3.78 1.28 1.67
CA ALA A 54 3.09 1.08 0.40
C ALA A 54 1.83 0.21 0.57
N SER A 55 1.92 -0.86 1.38
CA SER A 55 0.78 -1.73 1.71
C SER A 55 -0.34 -0.97 2.42
N ALA A 56 0.01 -0.06 3.34
CA ALA A 56 -0.98 0.80 4.01
C ALA A 56 -1.66 1.78 3.03
N LYS A 57 -0.90 2.32 2.07
CA LYS A 57 -1.45 3.16 1.01
C LYS A 57 -2.41 2.35 0.11
N MET A 58 -2.02 1.12 -0.26
CA MET A 58 -2.84 0.22 -1.05
C MET A 58 -4.14 -0.16 -0.33
N LEU A 59 -4.06 -0.49 0.96
CA LEU A 59 -5.24 -0.75 1.79
C LEU A 59 -6.22 0.43 1.79
N ARG A 60 -5.71 1.66 1.86
CA ARG A 60 -6.56 2.85 1.82
C ARG A 60 -7.25 3.01 0.47
N ILE A 61 -6.56 2.75 -0.64
CA ILE A 61 -7.15 2.75 -1.98
C ILE A 61 -8.27 1.70 -2.06
N ILE A 62 -8.00 0.46 -1.62
CA ILE A 62 -8.98 -0.63 -1.61
C ILE A 62 -10.21 -0.25 -0.76
N TYR A 63 -10.00 0.33 0.43
CA TYR A 63 -11.08 0.79 1.30
C TYR A 63 -11.95 1.84 0.62
N TRP A 64 -11.35 2.84 -0.03
CA TRP A 64 -12.11 3.86 -0.76
C TRP A 64 -12.84 3.29 -1.98
N VAL A 65 -12.21 2.38 -2.75
CA VAL A 65 -12.86 1.70 -3.87
C VAL A 65 -14.08 0.90 -3.39
N LEU A 66 -13.96 0.16 -2.29
CA LEU A 66 -15.06 -0.62 -1.71
C LEU A 66 -16.16 0.27 -1.11
N LYS A 67 -15.77 1.38 -0.49
CA LYS A 67 -16.71 2.29 0.18
C LYS A 67 -17.49 3.18 -0.78
N GLU A 68 -16.85 3.58 -1.88
CA GLU A 68 -17.35 4.68 -2.72
C GLU A 68 -17.70 4.24 -4.14
N HIS A 69 -17.50 2.96 -4.51
CA HIS A 69 -17.71 2.45 -5.88
C HIS A 69 -17.04 3.32 -6.97
N MET A 70 -16.06 4.16 -6.62
CA MET A 70 -15.37 5.01 -7.58
C MET A 70 -14.32 4.20 -8.35
N PRO A 71 -14.26 4.35 -9.68
CA PRO A 71 -13.31 3.63 -10.51
C PRO A 71 -11.88 4.05 -10.18
N TYR A 72 -10.99 3.06 -10.02
CA TYR A 72 -9.55 3.27 -9.91
C TYR A 72 -9.06 3.99 -11.17
N GLN A 73 -8.63 5.25 -11.03
CA GLN A 73 -7.95 5.97 -12.11
C GLN A 73 -6.44 5.76 -11.96
N SER A 74 -5.88 4.98 -12.92
CA SER A 74 -4.44 4.74 -13.13
C SER A 74 -3.69 6.04 -13.41
#